data_AF-A0A9E4EN58-F1
#
_entry.id   AF-A0A9E4EN58-F1
#
_cell.length_a   1.000
_cell.length_b   1.000
_cell.length_c   1.000
_cell.angle_alpha   90.00
_cell.angle_beta   90.00
_cell.angle_gamma   90.00
#
_symmetry.space_group_name_H-M   'P 1'
#
loop_
_entity.id
_entity.type
_entity.pdbx_description
1 polymer ?
#
loop_
_entity_poly.entity_id
_entity_poly.type
_entity_poly.pdbx_seq_one_letter_code
_entity_poly.pdbx_strand_id
1 'polypeptide(L)' 'MERAEQRRILQALIDALPEEKREIFQMVYEDEVTLREVAERLAIPEGTVKSRLFHTRKQLAAAWGRRYGRG' A
#
# COMPACT_ATOMS: atom_id res chain seq x y z
N MET A 1 -1.70 -7.33 -22.31
CA MET A 1 -1.82 -7.52 -20.85
C MET A 1 -3.19 -6.98 -20.43
N GLU A 2 -4.13 -7.88 -20.18
CA GLU A 2 -5.48 -7.53 -19.76
C GLU A 2 -5.46 -6.77 -18.43
N ARG A 3 -6.35 -5.80 -18.25
CA ARG A 3 -6.52 -5.06 -16.98
C ARG A 3 -6.70 -6.00 -15.77
N ALA A 4 -7.28 -7.19 -15.98
CA ALA A 4 -7.45 -8.22 -14.97
C ALA A 4 -6.11 -8.77 -14.44
N GLU A 5 -5.11 -8.92 -15.31
CA GLU A 5 -3.79 -9.44 -14.92
C GLU A 5 -2.99 -8.41 -14.13
N GLN A 6 -3.04 -7.14 -14.56
CA GLN A 6 -2.46 -6.03 -13.81
C GLN A 6 -3.06 -5.92 -12.40
N ARG A 7 -4.39 -6.08 -12.29
CA ARG A 7 -5.08 -6.10 -10.99
C ARG A 7 -4.66 -7.28 -10.12
N ARG A 8 -4.56 -8.49 -10.68
CA ARG A 8 -4.09 -9.68 -9.95
C ARG A 8 -2.68 -9.50 -9.41
N ILE A 9 -1.77 -8.94 -10.21
CA ILE A 9 -0.39 -8.68 -9.80
C ILE A 9 -0.36 -7.64 -8.69
N LEU A 10 -1.12 -6.54 -8.82
CA LEU A 10 -1.20 -5.51 -7.80
C LEU A 10 -1.72 -6.09 -6.48
N GLN A 11 -2.77 -6.90 -6.54
CA GLN A 11 -3.32 -7.58 -5.36
C GLN A 11 -2.28 -8.47 -4.70
N ALA A 12 -1.58 -9.32 -5.46
CA ALA A 12 -0.52 -10.17 -4.92
C ALA A 12 0.63 -9.36 -4.27
N LEU A 13 0.94 -8.17 -4.79
CA LEU A 13 1.94 -7.28 -4.19
C LEU A 13 1.47 -6.66 -2.88
N ILE A 14 0.18 -6.31 -2.78
CA ILE A 14 -0.45 -5.82 -1.55
C ILE A 14 -0.54 -6.95 -0.51
N ASP A 15 -0.89 -8.16 -0.94
CA ASP A 15 -0.93 -9.35 -0.08
C ASP A 15 0.47 -9.73 0.43
N ALA A 16 1.53 -9.41 -0.31
CA ALA A 16 2.91 -9.60 0.14
C ALA A 16 3.43 -8.52 1.12
N LEU A 17 2.64 -7.47 1.40
CA LEU A 17 3.03 -6.47 2.39
C LEU A 17 2.96 -7.05 3.81
N PRO A 18 3.87 -6.64 4.71
CA PRO A 18 3.69 -6.83 6.15
C PRO A 18 2.32 -6.30 6.60
N GLU A 19 1.72 -6.99 7.57
CA GLU A 19 0.36 -6.72 8.05
C GLU A 19 0.14 -5.26 8.42
N GLU A 20 1.04 -4.66 9.19
CA GLU A 20 0.99 -3.23 9.57
C GLU A 20 0.95 -2.27 8.37
N LYS A 21 1.61 -2.64 7.26
CA LYS A 21 1.65 -1.81 6.05
C LYS A 21 0.40 -2.02 5.20
N ARG A 22 -0.11 -3.25 5.16
CA ARG A 22 -1.34 -3.60 4.44
C ARG A 22 -2.54 -2.93 5.09
N GLU A 23 -2.62 -2.98 6.41
CA GLU A 23 -3.71 -2.41 7.20
C GLU A 23 -3.84 -0.88 6.97
N ILE A 24 -2.73 -0.14 7.06
CA ILE A 24 -2.71 1.31 6.76
C ILE A 24 -3.12 1.59 5.31
N PHE A 25 -2.64 0.76 4.37
CA PHE A 25 -2.97 0.91 2.95
C PHE A 25 -4.47 0.66 2.70
N GLN A 26 -5.04 -0.39 3.31
CA GLN A 26 -6.47 -0.70 3.20
C GLN A 26 -7.32 0.41 3.78
N MET A 27 -7.01 0.92 4.99
CA MET A 27 -7.77 2.03 5.55
C MET A 27 -7.77 3.27 4.63
N VAL A 28 -6.62 3.66 4.09
CA VAL A 28 -6.54 4.88 3.26
C VAL A 28 -7.20 4.71 1.89
N TYR A 29 -7.14 3.52 1.29
CA TYR A 29 -7.58 3.29 -0.09
C TYR A 29 -8.93 2.58 -0.24
N GLU A 30 -9.38 1.83 0.77
CA GLU A 30 -10.70 1.15 0.79
C GLU A 30 -11.71 1.93 1.62
N ASP A 31 -11.32 2.44 2.80
CA ASP A 31 -12.24 3.14 3.71
C ASP A 31 -12.32 4.65 3.48
N GLU A 32 -11.56 5.19 2.51
CA GLU A 32 -11.43 6.62 2.19
C GLU A 32 -11.14 7.52 3.42
N VAL A 33 -10.58 6.94 4.50
CA VAL A 33 -10.31 7.69 5.73
C VAL A 33 -9.06 8.55 5.62
N THR A 34 -9.07 9.68 6.31
CA THR A 34 -7.96 10.62 6.33
C THR A 34 -6.76 10.07 7.12
N LEU A 35 -5.56 10.61 6.86
CA LEU A 35 -4.34 10.23 7.61
C LEU A 35 -4.50 10.43 9.12
N ARG A 36 -5.27 11.44 9.54
CA ARG A 36 -5.58 11.72 10.93
C ARG A 36 -6.43 10.62 11.55
N GLU A 37 -7.48 10.17 10.88
CA GLU A 37 -8.33 9.10 11.39
C GLU A 37 -7.58 7.78 11.48
N VAL A 38 -6.69 7.49 10.53
CA VAL A 38 -5.80 6.32 10.61
C VAL A 38 -4.85 6.42 11.79
N ALA A 39 -4.29 7.61 12.04
CA ALA A 39 -3.43 7.87 13.20
C ALA A 39 -4.18 7.65 14.52
N GLU A 40 -5.43 8.12 14.62
CA GLU A 40 -6.30 7.93 15.78
C GLU A 40 -6.66 6.46 15.98
N ARG A 41 -7.09 5.76 14.93
CA ARG A 41 -7.47 4.33 14.99
C ARG A 41 -6.31 3.43 15.38
N LEU A 42 -5.12 3.72 14.88
CA LEU A 42 -3.91 2.93 15.15
C LEU A 42 -3.12 3.43 16.38
N ALA A 43 -3.56 4.51 17.03
CA ALA A 43 -2.86 5.17 18.13
C ALA A 43 -1.38 5.47 17.82
N ILE A 44 -1.09 5.93 16.60
CA ILE A 44 0.26 6.31 16.16
C ILE A 44 0.28 7.77 15.65
N PRO A 45 1.45 8.45 15.65
CA PRO A 45 1.55 9.79 15.09
C PRO A 45 1.18 9.83 13.60
N GLU A 46 0.50 10.90 13.15
CA GLU A 46 0.18 11.10 11.73
C GLU A 46 1.45 11.12 10.84
N GLY A 47 2.56 11.66 11.35
CA GLY A 47 3.86 11.60 10.68
C GLY A 47 4.34 10.17 10.42
N THR A 48 4.00 9.23 11.31
CA THR A 48 4.29 7.79 11.15
C THR A 48 3.38 7.15 10.10
N VAL A 49 2.10 7.52 10.06
CA VAL A 49 1.18 7.08 8.99
C VAL A 49 1.72 7.53 7.63
N LYS A 50 2.11 8.80 7.52
CA LYS A 50 2.68 9.38 6.30
C LYS A 50 3.96 8.68 5.84
N SER A 51 4.90 8.44 6.76
CA SER A 51 6.16 7.75 6.43
C SER A 51 5.91 6.28 6.04
N ARG A 52 5.05 5.55 6.77
CA ARG A 52 4.67 4.18 6.44
C ARG A 52 4.02 4.07 5.05
N LEU A 53 3.10 4.98 4.71
CA LEU A 53 2.50 5.05 3.37
C LEU A 53 3.55 5.33 2.29
N PHE A 54 4.44 6.28 2.52
CA PHE A 54 5.51 6.62 1.57
C PHE A 54 6.39 5.39 1.28
N HIS A 55 6.85 4.70 2.32
CA HIS A 55 7.67 3.50 2.17
C HIS A 55 6.90 2.35 1.50
N THR A 56 5.62 2.18 1.82
CA THR A 56 4.76 1.16 1.20
C THR A 56 4.58 1.42 -0.29
N ARG A 57 4.29 2.66 -0.71
CA ARG A 57 4.19 3.04 -2.12
C ARG A 57 5.50 2.82 -2.87
N LYS A 58 6.64 3.17 -2.26
CA LYS A 58 7.98 2.94 -2.85
C LYS A 58 8.27 1.44 -3.01
N GLN A 59 7.88 0.63 -2.02
CA GLN A 59 8.03 -0.83 -2.05
C GLN A 59 7.17 -1.47 -3.16
N LEU A 60 5.91 -1.05 -3.27
CA LEU A 60 5.00 -1.50 -4.33
C LEU A 60 5.50 -1.09 -5.72
N ALA A 61 5.93 0.15 -5.90
CA ALA A 61 6.49 0.62 -7.17
C ALA A 61 7.75 -0.14 -7.58
N ALA A 62 8.66 -0.40 -6.64
CA ALA A 62 9.87 -1.19 -6.90
C ALA A 62 9.53 -2.66 -7.23
N ALA A 63 8.57 -3.27 -6.52
CA ALA A 63 8.15 -4.64 -6.77
C ALA A 63 7.41 -4.78 -8.12
N TRP A 64 6.57 -3.79 -8.46
CA TRP A 64 5.94 -3.66 -9.77
C TRP A 64 7.01 -3.54 -10.86
N GLY A 65 7.99 -2.64 -10.69
CA GLY A 65 9.10 -2.47 -11.62
C GLY A 65 9.93 -3.73 -11.82
N ARG A 66 10.15 -4.56 -10.79
CA ARG A 66 10.85 -5.85 -10.96
C ARG A 66 10.02 -6.89 -11.72
N ARG A 67 8.69 -6.83 -11.62
CA ARG A 67 7.78 -7.81 -12.22
C ARG A 67 7.25 -7.40 -13.59
N TYR A 68 7.31 -6.11 -13.91
CA TYR A 68 6.90 -5.50 -15.19
C TYR A 68 8.08 -4.94 -16.00
N GLY A 69 9.21 -4.66 -15.35
CA GLY A 69 10.45 -4.13 -15.95
C GLY A 69 11.48 -5.23 -16.21
N ARG A 70 11.14 -6.10 -17.16
CA ARG A 70 12.08 -6.65 -18.14
C ARG A 70 11.27 -6.84 -19.43
N GLY A 71 10.95 -5.71 -20.04
CA GLY A 71 10.68 -5.58 -21.46
C GLY A 71 11.88 -4.91 -22.10
#